data_AF-A0A928HY97-F1
#
_entry.id   AF-A0A928HY97-F1
#
_cell.length_a   1.000
_cell.length_b   1.000
_cell.length_c   1.000
_cell.angle_alpha   90.00
_cell.angle_beta   90.00
_cell.angle_gamma   90.00
#
_symmetry.space_group_name_H-M   'P 1'
#
loop_
_entity.id
_entity.type
_entity.pdbx_description
1 polymer ?
#
loop_
_entity_poly.entity_id
_entity_poly.type
_entity_poly.pdbx_seq_one_letter_code
_entity_poly.pdbx_strand_id
1 'polypeptide(L)'
;MMTASTPSLAASLLTAWFACGLLALALTARTPNGRPRPTTRPTRLAHVDEAMILDIAQAALQGGTSIPGALLAIHEAVAESESPGLDVAARTLLLGGTWEEAWGQVPARFQSLRDALQPAWEDGVAPSALLRQAAEGIRQGRSRRAREAAARLGAHLVLPLGLCFLPAFVMLGIVPVIASVGLSLFR
;
A
#
# COMPACT_ATOMS: atom_id res chain seq x y z
N MET A 1 -64.21 -13.14 -23.53
CA MET A 1 -63.02 -12.45 -24.08
C MET A 1 -62.58 -11.43 -23.03
N MET A 2 -61.44 -11.46 -22.34
CA MET A 2 -60.19 -12.21 -22.45
C MET A 2 -59.72 -12.43 -21.00
N THR A 3 -59.48 -13.69 -20.62
CA THR A 3 -58.92 -14.06 -19.32
C THR A 3 -57.40 -13.94 -19.35
N ALA A 4 -56.88 -13.12 -18.42
CA ALA A 4 -55.78 -13.47 -17.52
C ALA A 4 -54.63 -14.33 -18.11
N SER A 5 -53.57 -13.68 -18.57
CA SER A 5 -52.28 -14.33 -18.80
C SER A 5 -51.11 -13.34 -18.69
N THR A 6 -50.98 -12.67 -17.55
CA THR A 6 -49.80 -11.85 -17.18
C THR A 6 -48.91 -12.38 -16.03
N PRO A 7 -49.27 -13.42 -15.21
CA PRO A 7 -48.42 -13.77 -14.06
C PRO A 7 -47.13 -14.51 -14.45
N SER A 8 -47.07 -15.12 -15.65
CA SER A 8 -45.91 -15.93 -16.06
C SER A 8 -44.68 -15.11 -16.46
N LEU A 9 -44.85 -13.91 -17.02
CA LEU A 9 -43.73 -13.03 -17.42
C LEU A 9 -43.08 -12.36 -16.20
N ALA A 10 -43.88 -11.96 -15.20
CA ALA A 10 -43.38 -11.41 -13.94
C ALA A 10 -42.59 -12.47 -13.14
N ALA A 11 -43.09 -13.70 -13.07
CA ALA A 11 -42.40 -14.81 -12.41
C ALA A 11 -41.07 -15.17 -13.12
N SER A 12 -41.06 -15.15 -14.46
CA SER A 12 -39.86 -15.45 -15.25
C SER A 12 -38.75 -14.40 -15.08
N LEU A 13 -39.14 -13.11 -15.05
CA LEU A 13 -38.22 -12.00 -14.80
C LEU A 13 -37.64 -12.05 -13.37
N LEU A 14 -38.46 -12.39 -12.37
CA LEU A 14 -38.02 -12.59 -10.99
C LEU A 14 -37.02 -13.74 -10.87
N THR A 15 -37.28 -14.89 -11.52
CA THR A 15 -36.35 -16.03 -11.47
C THR A 15 -35.03 -15.76 -12.18
N ALA A 16 -35.05 -15.05 -13.31
CA ALA A 16 -33.82 -14.65 -14.01
C ALA A 16 -32.98 -13.65 -13.19
N TRP A 17 -33.65 -12.77 -12.44
CA TRP A 17 -32.99 -11.80 -11.56
C TRP A 17 -32.36 -12.45 -10.32
N PHE A 18 -33.08 -13.39 -9.69
CA PHE A 18 -32.53 -14.21 -8.61
C PHE A 18 -31.35 -15.06 -9.08
N ALA A 19 -31.46 -15.70 -10.26
CA ALA A 19 -30.37 -16.49 -10.83
C ALA A 19 -29.13 -15.63 -11.12
N CYS A 20 -29.29 -14.42 -11.65
CA CYS A 20 -28.18 -13.50 -11.92
C CYS A 20 -27.52 -12.96 -10.63
N GLY A 21 -28.32 -12.64 -9.60
CA GLY A 21 -27.83 -12.24 -8.28
C GLY A 21 -27.07 -13.35 -7.57
N LEU A 22 -27.56 -14.60 -7.66
CA LEU A 22 -26.91 -15.78 -7.08
C LEU A 22 -25.62 -16.15 -7.84
N LEU A 23 -25.59 -15.93 -9.16
CA LEU A 23 -24.39 -16.10 -10.00
C LEU A 23 -23.33 -15.03 -9.69
N ALA A 24 -23.70 -13.77 -9.49
CA ALA A 24 -22.79 -12.71 -9.06
C ALA A 24 -22.24 -12.95 -7.64
N LEU A 25 -23.07 -13.48 -6.74
CA LEU A 25 -22.65 -13.91 -5.41
C LEU A 25 -21.70 -15.12 -5.47
N ALA A 26 -21.95 -16.07 -6.36
CA ALA A 26 -21.08 -17.23 -6.56
C ALA A 26 -19.73 -16.85 -7.18
N LEU A 27 -19.69 -15.83 -8.06
CA LEU A 27 -18.45 -15.31 -8.65
C LEU A 27 -17.61 -14.49 -7.65
N THR A 28 -18.24 -13.78 -6.72
CA THR A 28 -17.52 -13.04 -5.65
C THR A 28 -17.02 -13.98 -4.55
N ALA A 29 -17.77 -15.04 -4.23
CA ALA A 29 -17.39 -16.07 -3.27
C ALA A 29 -16.23 -16.96 -3.74
N ARG A 30 -15.98 -17.06 -5.05
CA ARG A 30 -14.93 -17.91 -5.64
C ARG A 30 -13.61 -17.18 -5.91
N THR A 31 -13.35 -16.06 -5.24
CA THR A 31 -11.98 -15.55 -5.18
C THR A 31 -11.24 -16.32 -4.09
N PRO A 32 -10.19 -17.11 -4.42
CA PRO A 32 -9.46 -17.87 -3.44
C PRO A 32 -8.63 -16.88 -2.61
N ASN A 33 -9.23 -16.31 -1.57
CA ASN A 33 -8.54 -15.40 -0.66
C ASN A 33 -7.71 -16.19 0.36
N GLY A 34 -6.84 -17.06 -0.15
CA GLY A 34 -5.73 -17.64 0.60
C GLY A 34 -4.56 -16.67 0.58
N ARG A 35 -4.71 -15.48 1.15
CA ARG A 35 -3.52 -14.66 1.43
C ARG A 35 -2.89 -15.19 2.71
N PRO A 36 -1.62 -15.62 2.68
CA PRO A 36 -0.93 -16.01 3.89
C PRO A 36 -1.00 -14.85 4.86
N ARG A 37 -1.62 -15.12 6.03
CA ARG A 37 -1.59 -14.23 7.18
C ARG A 37 -0.12 -13.91 7.43
N PRO A 38 0.33 -12.64 7.41
CA PRO A 38 1.67 -12.33 7.88
C PRO A 38 1.64 -12.56 9.39
N THR A 39 1.85 -13.82 9.80
CA THR A 39 2.26 -14.18 11.14
C THR A 39 3.72 -13.79 11.27
N THR A 40 3.99 -12.48 11.22
CA THR A 40 5.21 -11.95 11.79
C THR A 40 5.04 -12.05 13.30
N ARG A 41 5.30 -13.25 13.83
CA ARG A 41 5.93 -13.36 15.13
C ARG A 41 7.16 -12.44 15.04
N PRO A 42 7.40 -11.50 15.98
CA PRO A 42 8.61 -10.69 15.96
C PRO A 42 9.79 -11.64 16.21
N THR A 43 10.27 -12.24 15.13
CA THR A 43 11.42 -13.13 15.12
C THR A 43 12.64 -12.23 15.18
N ARG A 44 13.40 -12.35 16.28
CA ARG A 44 14.83 -12.03 16.43
C ARG A 44 15.26 -10.73 15.73
N LEU A 45 15.36 -9.61 16.48
CA LEU A 45 15.92 -8.31 16.06
C LEU A 45 15.79 -8.08 14.55
N ALA A 46 14.63 -7.56 14.13
CA ALA A 46 14.34 -7.27 12.73
C ALA A 46 15.58 -6.69 12.03
N HIS A 47 15.96 -7.30 10.90
CA HIS A 47 16.87 -6.75 9.89
C HIS A 47 16.84 -5.22 9.90
N VAL A 48 18.01 -4.56 9.94
CA VAL A 48 18.08 -3.11 10.12
C VAL A 48 17.34 -2.43 8.96
N ASP A 49 16.16 -1.88 9.22
CA ASP A 49 15.32 -1.28 8.19
C ASP A 49 16.00 -0.05 7.57
N GLU A 50 15.71 0.24 6.32
CA GLU A 50 16.29 1.38 5.58
C GLU A 50 16.03 2.71 6.29
N ALA A 51 14.85 2.88 6.89
CA ALA A 51 14.54 4.05 7.71
C ALA A 51 15.46 4.18 8.94
N MET A 52 15.83 3.05 9.55
CA MET A 52 16.73 3.02 10.71
C MET A 52 18.15 3.41 10.30
N ILE A 53 18.62 2.98 9.12
CA ILE A 53 19.92 3.39 8.55
C ILE A 53 19.96 4.92 8.38
N LEU A 54 18.89 5.52 7.84
CA LEU A 54 18.78 6.98 7.69
C LEU A 54 18.77 7.70 9.03
N ASP A 55 18.07 7.16 10.04
CA ASP A 55 18.04 7.73 11.39
C ASP A 55 19.41 7.64 12.08
N ILE A 56 20.17 6.54 11.88
CA ILE A 56 21.55 6.40 12.37
C ILE A 56 22.48 7.41 11.68
N ALA A 57 22.38 7.57 10.36
CA ALA A 57 23.14 8.57 9.62
C ALA A 57 22.86 9.99 10.16
N GLN A 58 21.57 10.30 10.39
CA GLN A 58 21.15 11.58 10.94
C GLN A 58 21.67 11.79 12.36
N ALA A 59 21.71 10.75 13.19
CA ALA A 59 22.26 10.80 14.55
C ALA A 59 23.78 11.01 14.55
N ALA A 60 24.51 10.30 13.70
CA ALA A 60 25.95 10.46 13.54
C ALA A 60 26.33 11.88 13.10
N LEU A 61 25.66 12.41 12.06
CA LEU A 61 25.92 13.75 11.55
C LEU A 61 25.57 14.84 12.58
N GLN A 62 24.48 14.66 13.35
CA GLN A 62 24.17 15.57 14.47
C GLN A 62 25.18 15.48 15.62
N GLY A 63 25.83 14.33 15.79
CA GLY A 63 26.98 14.15 16.67
C GLY A 63 28.28 14.80 16.17
N GLY A 64 28.25 15.43 15.00
CA GLY A 64 29.40 16.13 14.41
C GLY A 64 30.30 15.25 13.56
N THR A 65 29.88 14.04 13.17
CA THR A 65 30.68 13.22 12.24
C THR A 65 30.65 13.83 10.84
N SER A 66 31.69 13.56 10.05
CA SER A 66 31.64 13.80 8.61
C SER A 66 30.75 12.77 7.90
N ILE A 67 30.44 13.01 6.62
CA ILE A 67 29.70 12.03 5.79
C ILE A 67 30.43 10.68 5.73
N PRO A 68 31.75 10.60 5.42
CA PRO A 68 32.47 9.33 5.49
C PRO A 68 32.48 8.72 6.90
N GLY A 69 32.56 9.55 7.94
CA GLY A 69 32.47 9.09 9.34
C GLY A 69 31.12 8.46 9.66
N ALA A 70 30.02 9.02 9.14
CA ALA A 70 28.69 8.46 9.30
C ALA A 70 28.56 7.11 8.58
N LEU A 71 29.13 6.97 7.38
CA LEU A 71 29.17 5.70 6.64
C LEU A 71 29.93 4.61 7.41
N LEU A 72 31.09 4.94 7.99
CA LEU A 72 31.83 4.01 8.87
C LEU A 72 31.05 3.66 10.14
N ALA A 73 30.38 4.63 10.75
CA ALA A 73 29.55 4.40 11.94
C ALA A 73 28.38 3.45 11.65
N ILE A 74 27.74 3.58 10.48
CA ILE A 74 26.69 2.66 10.04
C ILE A 74 27.27 1.26 9.76
N HIS A 75 28.43 1.18 9.10
CA HIS A 75 29.09 -0.09 8.85
C HIS A 75 29.45 -0.83 10.15
N GLU A 76 29.91 -0.10 11.18
CA GLU A 76 30.23 -0.67 12.50
C GLU A 76 28.98 -1.05 13.30
N ALA A 77 27.91 -0.27 13.18
CA ALA A 77 26.66 -0.51 13.93
C ALA A 77 25.81 -1.65 13.35
N VAL A 78 26.05 -2.04 12.10
CA VAL A 78 25.25 -3.02 11.36
C VAL A 78 26.13 -4.22 11.03
N ALA A 79 25.58 -5.44 10.99
CA ALA A 79 26.36 -6.62 10.61
C ALA A 79 26.98 -6.44 9.21
N GLU A 80 28.21 -6.91 8.99
CA GLU A 80 28.94 -6.74 7.73
C GLU A 80 28.15 -7.27 6.51
N SER A 81 27.41 -8.37 6.67
CA SER A 81 26.53 -8.92 5.63
C SER A 81 25.40 -7.98 5.22
N GLU A 82 25.07 -7.02 6.06
CA GLU A 82 24.00 -6.05 5.86
C GLU A 82 24.52 -4.69 5.36
N SER A 83 25.81 -4.37 5.51
CA SER A 83 26.45 -3.12 5.08
C SER A 83 27.59 -3.28 4.06
N PRO A 84 27.50 -4.19 3.06
CA PRO A 84 28.62 -4.44 2.16
C PRO A 84 28.93 -3.19 1.32
N GLY A 85 30.21 -2.84 1.26
CA GLY A 85 30.73 -1.74 0.45
C GLY A 85 30.62 -0.35 1.09
N LEU A 86 29.98 -0.20 2.25
CA LEU A 86 29.83 1.10 2.91
C LEU A 86 31.16 1.61 3.50
N ASP A 87 32.00 0.70 3.99
CA ASP A 87 33.37 0.96 4.44
C ASP A 87 34.27 1.39 3.27
N VAL A 88 34.15 0.70 2.13
CA VAL A 88 34.86 1.02 0.89
C VAL A 88 34.42 2.40 0.40
N ALA A 89 33.12 2.69 0.34
CA ALA A 89 32.60 4.00 -0.03
C ALA A 89 33.18 5.12 0.85
N ALA A 90 33.16 4.93 2.17
CA ALA A 90 33.73 5.90 3.10
C ALA A 90 35.23 6.14 2.85
N ARG A 91 36.00 5.07 2.67
CA ARG A 91 37.44 5.16 2.39
C ARG A 91 37.73 5.82 1.05
N THR A 92 36.95 5.52 0.01
CA THR A 92 37.08 6.16 -1.31
C THR A 92 36.90 7.68 -1.19
N LEU A 93 35.87 8.14 -0.48
CA LEU A 93 35.65 9.57 -0.23
C LEU A 93 36.79 10.20 0.58
N LEU A 94 37.30 9.51 1.61
CA LEU A 94 38.44 9.99 2.41
C LEU A 94 39.74 10.08 1.60
N LEU A 95 39.91 9.23 0.58
CA LEU A 95 41.04 9.25 -0.35
C LEU A 95 40.86 10.26 -1.50
N GLY A 96 39.75 11.02 -1.51
CA GLY A 96 39.47 12.03 -2.54
C GLY A 96 38.83 11.48 -3.82
N GLY A 97 38.30 10.25 -3.78
CA GLY A 97 37.51 9.69 -4.87
C GLY A 97 36.19 10.44 -5.06
N THR A 98 35.62 10.34 -6.26
CA THR A 98 34.35 10.98 -6.60
C THR A 98 33.17 10.31 -5.90
N TRP A 99 32.03 11.02 -5.87
CA TRP A 99 30.79 10.48 -5.33
C TRP A 99 30.37 9.20 -6.08
N GLU A 100 30.37 9.23 -7.41
CA GLU A 100 30.02 8.09 -8.27
C GLU A 100 30.92 6.88 -8.03
N GLU A 101 32.22 7.08 -7.89
CA GLU A 101 33.18 5.99 -7.61
C GLU A 101 32.95 5.37 -6.23
N ALA A 102 32.72 6.19 -5.21
CA ALA A 102 32.48 5.72 -3.84
C ALA A 102 31.22 4.85 -3.76
N TRP A 103 30.16 5.21 -4.48
CA TRP A 103 28.90 4.46 -4.47
C TRP A 103 28.83 3.34 -5.51
N GLY A 104 29.86 3.14 -6.34
CA GLY A 104 29.84 2.19 -7.45
C GLY A 104 29.68 0.71 -7.04
N GLN A 105 30.09 0.34 -5.83
CA GLN A 105 29.98 -1.03 -5.29
C GLN A 105 28.95 -1.15 -4.17
N VAL A 106 28.26 -0.07 -3.82
CA VAL A 106 27.29 -0.06 -2.72
C VAL A 106 25.93 -0.58 -3.22
N PRO A 107 25.28 -1.53 -2.51
CA PRO A 107 23.99 -2.06 -2.94
C PRO A 107 22.88 -1.01 -2.99
N ALA A 108 21.89 -1.26 -3.87
CA ALA A 108 20.70 -0.41 -4.03
C ALA A 108 19.86 -0.23 -2.76
N ARG A 109 20.03 -1.08 -1.72
CA ARG A 109 19.44 -0.88 -0.39
C ARG A 109 19.81 0.48 0.22
N PHE A 110 20.99 1.00 -0.10
CA PHE A 110 21.47 2.28 0.41
C PHE A 110 21.19 3.44 -0.55
N GLN A 111 20.35 3.25 -1.57
CA GLN A 111 20.05 4.31 -2.55
C GLN A 111 19.42 5.54 -1.88
N SER A 112 18.45 5.36 -0.97
CA SER A 112 17.87 6.50 -0.26
C SER A 112 18.87 7.24 0.62
N LEU A 113 19.87 6.52 1.16
CA LEU A 113 20.96 7.12 1.93
C LEU A 113 21.89 7.92 1.02
N ARG A 114 22.27 7.36 -0.14
CA ARG A 114 23.03 8.04 -1.18
C ARG A 114 22.33 9.32 -1.61
N ASP A 115 21.08 9.21 -2.05
CA ASP A 115 20.33 10.34 -2.61
C ASP A 115 20.14 11.46 -1.58
N ALA A 116 20.00 11.12 -0.29
CA ALA A 116 19.87 12.10 0.78
C ALA A 116 21.21 12.79 1.16
N LEU A 117 22.34 12.11 0.99
CA LEU A 117 23.66 12.62 1.33
C LEU A 117 24.35 13.34 0.16
N GLN A 118 24.01 13.00 -1.08
CA GLN A 118 24.65 13.56 -2.27
C GLN A 118 24.63 15.09 -2.32
N PRO A 119 23.48 15.77 -2.13
CA PRO A 119 23.47 17.24 -2.15
C PRO A 119 24.35 17.85 -1.05
N ALA A 120 24.46 17.18 0.10
CA ALA A 120 25.32 17.65 1.19
C ALA A 120 26.80 17.52 0.86
N TRP A 121 27.18 16.52 0.05
CA TRP A 121 28.54 16.32 -0.42
C TRP A 121 28.91 17.26 -1.57
N GLU A 122 28.03 17.42 -2.55
CA GLU A 122 28.29 18.18 -3.78
C GLU A 122 28.04 19.69 -3.60
N ASP A 123 26.95 20.05 -2.94
CA ASP A 123 26.49 21.44 -2.83
C ASP A 123 26.65 22.03 -1.41
N GLY A 124 27.08 21.21 -0.44
CA GLY A 124 27.27 21.65 0.95
C GLY A 124 25.97 21.95 1.71
N VAL A 125 24.82 21.48 1.21
CA VAL A 125 23.54 21.68 1.90
C VAL A 125 23.44 20.81 3.17
N ALA A 126 22.63 21.23 4.14
CA ALA A 126 22.45 20.44 5.36
C ALA A 126 21.70 19.11 5.07
N PRO A 127 22.29 17.93 5.35
CA PRO A 127 21.69 16.64 5.01
C PRO A 127 20.52 16.24 5.93
N SER A 128 20.37 16.92 7.07
CA SER A 128 19.44 16.54 8.13
C SER A 128 17.97 16.53 7.69
N ALA A 129 17.56 17.50 6.85
CA ALA A 129 16.20 17.58 6.34
C ALA A 129 15.90 16.46 5.34
N LEU A 130 16.84 16.17 4.43
CA LEU A 130 16.70 15.14 3.40
C LEU A 130 16.65 13.73 4.02
N LEU A 131 17.54 13.44 4.98
CA LEU A 131 17.55 12.18 5.72
C LEU A 131 16.23 11.96 6.47
N ARG A 132 15.75 13.00 7.18
CA ARG A 132 14.48 12.94 7.91
C ARG A 132 13.29 12.71 6.97
N GLN A 133 13.26 13.43 5.84
CA GLN A 133 12.21 13.29 4.85
C GLN A 133 12.20 11.90 4.23
N ALA A 134 13.37 11.34 3.89
CA ALA A 134 13.49 10.00 3.34
C ALA A 134 13.03 8.94 4.36
N ALA A 135 13.48 9.03 5.62
CA ALA A 135 13.09 8.10 6.67
C ALA A 135 11.58 8.14 6.94
N GLU A 136 11.00 9.34 6.95
CA GLU A 136 9.56 9.53 7.11
C GLU A 136 8.77 9.04 5.90
N GLY A 137 9.27 9.24 4.68
CA GLY A 137 8.69 8.68 3.46
C GLY A 137 8.55 7.16 3.52
N ILE A 138 9.59 6.47 4.00
CA ILE A 138 9.58 5.01 4.20
C ILE A 138 8.55 4.60 5.25
N ARG A 139 8.50 5.29 6.40
CA ARG A 139 7.49 5.06 7.46
C ARG A 139 6.05 5.26 6.94
N GLN A 140 5.80 6.33 6.20
CA GLN A 140 4.49 6.63 5.63
C GLN A 140 4.07 5.63 4.56
N GLY A 141 5.00 5.20 3.70
CA GLY A 141 4.74 4.17 2.69
C GLY A 141 4.23 2.87 3.30
N ARG A 142 4.78 2.46 4.44
CA ARG A 142 4.29 1.29 5.20
C ARG A 142 2.86 1.48 5.70
N SER A 143 2.57 2.66 6.27
CA SER A 143 1.22 2.96 6.76
C SER A 143 0.19 2.99 5.62
N ARG A 144 0.55 3.54 4.46
CA ARG A 144 -0.30 3.54 3.26
C ARG A 144 -0.64 2.14 2.80
N ARG A 145 0.35 1.25 2.67
CA ARG A 145 0.13 -0.16 2.29
C ARG A 145 -0.81 -0.89 3.25
N ALA A 146 -0.69 -0.63 4.56
CA ALA A 146 -1.58 -1.20 5.56
C ALA A 146 -3.02 -0.67 5.43
N ARG A 147 -3.19 0.64 5.20
CA ARG A 147 -4.49 1.27 4.97
C ARG A 147 -5.14 0.78 3.67
N GLU A 148 -4.37 0.63 2.60
CA GLU A 148 -4.85 0.07 1.33
C GLU A 148 -5.35 -1.37 1.49
N ALA A 149 -4.62 -2.19 2.25
CA ALA A 149 -5.06 -3.56 2.57
C ALA A 149 -6.38 -3.55 3.37
N ALA A 150 -6.54 -2.64 4.33
CA ALA A 150 -7.77 -2.49 5.10
C ALA A 150 -8.93 -1.95 4.25
N ALA A 151 -8.71 -0.96 3.39
CA ALA A 151 -9.71 -0.38 2.51
C ALA A 151 -10.28 -1.42 1.53
N ARG A 152 -9.44 -2.33 1.01
CA ARG A 152 -9.88 -3.45 0.18
C ARG A 152 -10.87 -4.38 0.89
N LEU A 153 -10.71 -4.60 2.20
CA LEU A 153 -11.67 -5.38 2.99
C LEU A 153 -13.01 -4.67 3.12
N GLY A 154 -12.99 -3.36 3.39
CA GLY A 154 -14.21 -2.54 3.45
C GLY A 154 -15.00 -2.56 2.14
N ALA A 155 -14.30 -2.42 1.01
CA ALA A 155 -14.93 -2.52 -0.32
C ALA A 155 -15.57 -3.90 -0.55
N HIS A 156 -14.88 -4.99 -0.18
CA HIS A 156 -15.43 -6.35 -0.28
C HIS A 156 -16.65 -6.60 0.60
N LEU A 157 -16.83 -5.87 1.69
CA LEU A 157 -17.98 -6.00 2.59
C LEU A 157 -19.17 -5.15 2.16
N VAL A 158 -18.93 -3.93 1.65
CA VAL A 158 -20.00 -3.03 1.20
C VAL A 158 -20.60 -3.48 -0.14
N LEU A 159 -19.79 -4.03 -1.04
CA LEU A 159 -20.25 -4.52 -2.36
C LEU A 159 -21.40 -5.54 -2.28
N PRO A 160 -21.33 -6.63 -1.47
CA PRO A 160 -22.43 -7.58 -1.34
C PRO A 160 -23.64 -6.99 -0.60
N LEU A 161 -23.43 -6.08 0.36
CA LEU A 161 -24.53 -5.43 1.07
C LEU A 161 -25.36 -4.54 0.12
N GLY A 162 -24.68 -3.74 -0.73
CA GLY A 162 -25.33 -2.92 -1.75
C GLY A 162 -26.08 -3.76 -2.78
N LEU A 163 -25.49 -4.87 -3.23
CA LEU A 163 -26.14 -5.79 -4.17
C LEU A 163 -27.37 -6.49 -3.56
N CYS A 164 -27.35 -6.75 -2.25
CA CYS A 164 -28.47 -7.33 -1.52
C CYS A 164 -29.60 -6.32 -1.25
N PHE A 165 -29.27 -5.04 -1.03
CA PHE A 165 -30.27 -4.00 -0.78
C PHE A 165 -30.98 -3.52 -2.05
N LEU A 166 -30.31 -3.56 -3.20
CA LEU A 166 -30.86 -3.13 -4.48
C LEU A 166 -32.18 -3.84 -4.86
N PRO A 167 -32.31 -5.18 -4.77
CA PRO A 167 -33.57 -5.85 -5.05
C PRO A 167 -34.68 -5.53 -4.04
N ALA A 168 -34.35 -5.40 -2.76
CA ALA A 168 -35.31 -5.00 -1.74
C ALA A 168 -35.87 -3.58 -2.01
N PHE A 169 -35.00 -2.63 -2.40
CA PHE A 169 -35.41 -1.27 -2.74
C PHE A 169 -36.29 -1.22 -3.99
N VAL A 170 -36.00 -2.02 -5.02
CA VAL A 170 -36.86 -2.08 -6.22
C VAL A 170 -38.25 -2.58 -5.86
N MET A 171 -38.34 -3.64 -5.06
CA MET A 171 -39.60 -4.26 -4.66
C MET A 171 -40.43 -3.36 -3.74
N LEU A 172 -39.79 -2.68 -2.77
CA LEU A 172 -40.48 -1.81 -1.81
C LEU A 172 -40.70 -0.37 -2.31
N GLY A 173 -39.82 0.17 -3.16
CA GLY A 173 -39.81 1.58 -3.54
C GLY A 173 -40.35 1.84 -4.93
N ILE A 174 -39.81 1.16 -5.96
CA ILE A 174 -40.09 1.48 -7.37
C ILE A 174 -41.41 0.85 -7.84
N VAL A 175 -41.64 -0.42 -7.48
CA VAL A 175 -42.87 -1.15 -7.88
C VAL A 175 -44.15 -0.41 -7.46
N PRO A 176 -44.30 0.07 -6.21
CA PRO A 176 -45.52 0.77 -5.80
C PRO A 176 -45.73 2.10 -6.51
N VAL A 177 -44.65 2.85 -6.77
CA VAL A 177 -44.72 4.15 -7.45
C VAL A 177 -45.16 3.99 -8.90
N ILE A 178 -44.57 3.02 -9.64
CA ILE A 178 -44.97 2.73 -11.02
C ILE A 178 -46.41 2.23 -11.06
N ALA A 179 -46.84 1.40 -10.10
CA ALA A 179 -48.21 0.94 -10.02
C ALA A 179 -49.18 2.12 -9.82
N SER A 180 -48.86 3.06 -8.92
CA SER A 180 -49.69 4.24 -8.66
C SER A 180 -49.81 5.15 -9.88
N VAL A 181 -48.68 5.44 -10.56
CA VAL A 181 -48.68 6.31 -11.75
C VAL A 181 -49.37 5.63 -12.94
N GLY A 182 -49.11 4.34 -13.15
CA GLY A 182 -49.76 3.55 -14.19
C GLY A 182 -51.28 3.47 -14.01
N LEU A 183 -51.75 3.29 -12.78
CA LEU A 183 -53.18 3.29 -12.45
C LEU A 183 -53.83 4.67 -12.66
N SER A 184 -53.10 5.77 -12.43
CA SER A 184 -53.60 7.14 -12.65
C SER A 184 -53.69 7.54 -14.13
N LEU A 185 -52.91 6.90 -15.02
CA LEU A 185 -52.97 7.12 -16.48
C LEU A 185 -54.08 6.31 -17.16
N PHE A 186 -54.54 5.23 -16.52
CA PHE A 186 -55.61 4.35 -17.01
C PHE A 186 -57.02 4.76 -16.54
N ARG A 187 -57.13 5.89 -15.84
CA ARG A 187 -58.38 6.44 -15.32
C ARG A 187 -58.61 7.82 -15.89
#